data_AF-A0A4U0UAX1-F1
#
_entry.id   AF-A0A4U0UAX1-F1
#
_cell.length_a   1.000
_cell.length_b   1.000
_cell.length_c   1.000
_cell.angle_alpha   90.00
_cell.angle_beta   90.00
_cell.angle_gamma   90.00
#
_symmetry.space_group_name_H-M   'P 1'
#
loop_
_entity.id
_entity.type
_entity.pdbx_description
1 polymer ?
#
loop_
_entity_poly.entity_id
_entity_poly.type
_entity_poly.pdbx_seq_one_letter_code
_entity_poly.pdbx_strand_id
1 'polypeptide(L)'
;MQKTLWQQANKALCIASENTSFRVILAGIIFSLTQRPIDLGDLQSLHPYQPDHLAMLQTILDHDGPPIVLDVALRKLQDHQRRLEDAESAPTKEFRTLRPSLQLTGIHKQTFGLLYWLAVMFDTLSAAVNHRRFAISDFDSTSVCAEAETAVELSASLDSLHVDVWGAYFLQQHSRSGDVRKHNTRWPCSYNDAASCLADAAPVKVLLFRRVAQLQHLFYNRSSASKVESGIEAALEVYDRWNDTYGRFIDDCIRHHEDLPARIQSWYILLAGHWHLAVLILADLIEKLDDDAQRTIQCNRHKRQSTGCAGTLRTQSAYAVSELGRWARYDDIDSSFSQSPGFHHAVNKAALLTEPWTMVLVRSFGYAGAVWARQVTSEARSVFCGTTTGASERLQYCIDALSLLGKKSGMAMGAAQVLRQAGSRWPATLDTSLEGRMPDLSGMLT
;
A
#
# COMPACT_ATOMS: atom_id res chain seq x y z
N MET A 1 -25.76 -10.69 -4.53
CA MET A 1 -25.42 -11.05 -3.13
C MET A 1 -24.42 -10.07 -2.50
N GLN A 2 -23.21 -9.86 -3.05
CA GLN A 2 -22.18 -8.95 -2.49
C GLN A 2 -22.70 -7.53 -2.21
N LYS A 3 -23.38 -6.92 -3.19
CA LYS A 3 -23.98 -5.57 -3.03
C LYS A 3 -24.96 -5.49 -1.87
N THR A 4 -25.87 -6.47 -1.78
CA THR A 4 -26.87 -6.56 -0.73
C THR A 4 -26.24 -6.71 0.65
N LEU A 5 -25.23 -7.58 0.79
CA LEU A 5 -24.50 -7.78 2.06
C LEU A 5 -23.76 -6.51 2.49
N TRP A 6 -23.09 -5.84 1.55
CA TRP A 6 -22.41 -4.58 1.84
C TRP A 6 -23.39 -3.51 2.33
N GLN A 7 -24.53 -3.35 1.65
CA GLN A 7 -25.58 -2.40 2.05
C GLN A 7 -26.17 -2.73 3.42
N GLN A 8 -26.42 -4.00 3.70
CA GLN A 8 -26.92 -4.46 5.00
C GLN A 8 -25.92 -4.20 6.13
N ALA A 9 -24.64 -4.52 5.91
CA ALA A 9 -23.58 -4.26 6.88
C ALA A 9 -23.41 -2.75 7.14
N ASN A 10 -23.39 -1.94 6.07
CA ASN A 10 -23.33 -0.48 6.19
C ASN A 10 -24.51 0.07 6.99
N LYS A 11 -25.73 -0.37 6.68
CA LYS A 11 -26.95 0.03 7.40
C LYS A 11 -26.88 -0.37 8.87
N ALA A 12 -26.44 -1.59 9.17
CA ALA A 12 -26.31 -2.07 10.55
C ALA A 12 -25.29 -1.25 11.35
N LEU A 13 -24.16 -0.88 10.73
CA LEU A 13 -23.16 -0.01 11.36
C LEU A 13 -23.68 1.41 11.58
N CYS A 14 -24.45 1.97 10.65
CA CYS A 14 -25.12 3.25 10.82
C CYS A 14 -26.12 3.23 12.00
N ILE A 15 -26.92 2.17 12.12
CA ILE A 15 -27.85 1.98 13.24
C ILE A 15 -27.08 1.84 14.56
N ALA A 16 -25.94 1.16 14.55
CA ALA A 16 -25.06 0.99 15.71
C ALA A 16 -24.10 2.16 15.94
N SER A 17 -24.29 3.31 15.28
CA SER A 17 -23.33 4.44 15.32
C SER A 17 -23.15 5.04 16.71
N GLU A 18 -24.13 4.98 17.60
CA GLU A 18 -24.00 5.43 19.00
C GLU A 18 -23.44 4.34 19.93
N ASN A 19 -23.42 3.08 19.48
CA ASN A 19 -22.91 1.98 20.28
C ASN A 19 -21.39 2.04 20.35
N THR A 20 -20.87 2.18 21.56
CA THR A 20 -19.42 2.26 21.83
C THR A 20 -18.80 0.89 22.12
N SER A 21 -19.52 -0.22 22.03
CA SER A 21 -18.94 -1.53 22.32
C SER A 21 -17.78 -1.86 21.38
N PHE A 22 -16.79 -2.57 21.93
CA PHE A 22 -15.61 -2.99 21.19
C PHE A 22 -15.94 -3.81 19.92
N ARG A 23 -17.02 -4.60 19.97
CA ARG A 23 -17.50 -5.38 18.81
C ARG A 23 -17.92 -4.48 17.64
N VAL A 24 -18.61 -3.37 17.92
CA VAL A 24 -19.05 -2.43 16.88
C VAL A 24 -17.86 -1.65 16.31
N ILE A 25 -16.89 -1.30 17.16
CA ILE A 25 -15.64 -0.66 16.73
C ILE A 25 -14.87 -1.58 15.78
N LEU A 26 -14.65 -2.83 16.19
CA LEU A 26 -13.96 -3.82 15.36
C LEU A 26 -14.72 -4.11 14.06
N ALA A 27 -16.06 -4.19 14.11
CA ALA A 27 -16.87 -4.34 12.91
C ALA A 27 -16.71 -3.17 11.94
N GLY A 28 -16.63 -1.93 12.44
CA GLY A 28 -16.35 -0.74 11.63
C GLY A 28 -14.97 -0.78 10.98
N ILE A 29 -13.95 -1.22 11.74
CA ILE A 29 -12.59 -1.41 11.23
C ILE A 29 -12.58 -2.48 10.12
N ILE A 30 -13.17 -3.66 10.35
CA ILE A 30 -13.20 -4.73 9.35
C ILE A 30 -13.99 -4.30 8.10
N PHE A 31 -15.12 -3.63 8.29
CA PHE A 31 -15.94 -3.14 7.19
C PHE A 31 -15.18 -2.14 6.29
N SER A 32 -14.26 -1.35 6.86
CA SER A 32 -13.41 -0.43 6.09
C SER A 32 -12.45 -1.09 5.10
N LEU A 33 -12.21 -2.40 5.26
CA LEU A 33 -11.41 -3.20 4.32
C LEU A 33 -12.21 -3.62 3.09
N THR A 34 -13.54 -3.53 3.19
CA THR A 34 -14.44 -3.82 2.08
C THR A 34 -14.58 -2.61 1.17
N GLN A 35 -14.79 -2.86 -0.12
CA GLN A 35 -14.99 -1.79 -1.11
C GLN A 35 -16.46 -1.60 -1.40
N ARG A 36 -16.84 -0.36 -1.70
CA ARG A 36 -18.19 -0.08 -2.18
C ARG A 36 -18.37 -0.78 -3.54
N PRO A 37 -19.44 -1.57 -3.72
CA PRO A 37 -19.75 -2.15 -5.02
C PRO A 37 -19.97 -1.04 -6.05
N ILE A 38 -19.24 -1.11 -7.18
CA ILE A 38 -19.42 -0.21 -8.32
C ILE A 38 -20.60 -0.70 -9.16
N ASP A 39 -21.54 0.19 -9.48
CA ASP A 39 -22.62 -0.14 -10.40
C ASP A 39 -22.17 0.01 -11.87
N LEU A 40 -22.64 -0.88 -12.75
CA LEU A 40 -22.27 -0.85 -14.18
C LEU A 40 -22.63 0.48 -14.86
N GLY A 41 -23.68 1.17 -14.36
CA GLY A 41 -24.05 2.52 -14.81
C GLY A 41 -23.07 3.61 -14.35
N ASP A 42 -22.40 3.41 -13.22
CA ASP A 42 -21.36 4.33 -12.75
C ASP A 42 -20.14 4.27 -13.67
N LEU A 43 -19.75 3.09 -14.15
CA LEU A 43 -18.65 2.94 -15.13
C LEU A 43 -18.99 3.55 -16.49
N GLN A 44 -20.24 3.45 -16.94
CA GLN A 44 -20.69 4.01 -18.22
C GLN A 44 -20.84 5.54 -18.18
N SER A 45 -21.28 6.11 -17.06
CA SER A 45 -21.37 7.57 -16.88
C SER A 45 -20.00 8.26 -16.79
N LEU A 46 -18.95 7.50 -16.49
CA LEU A 46 -17.55 7.95 -16.48
C LEU A 46 -16.91 8.01 -17.89
N HIS A 47 -17.65 7.74 -18.98
CA HIS A 47 -17.18 7.88 -20.36
C HIS A 47 -17.59 9.23 -20.99
N PRO A 48 -16.78 10.30 -20.89
CA PRO A 48 -16.96 11.50 -21.71
C PRO A 48 -16.51 11.26 -23.16
N TYR A 49 -17.06 12.07 -24.07
CA TYR A 49 -16.87 12.06 -25.53
C TYR A 49 -15.40 12.11 -26.03
N GLN A 50 -14.43 12.37 -25.14
CA GLN A 50 -12.99 12.21 -25.38
C GLN A 50 -12.30 11.85 -24.05
N PRO A 51 -11.82 10.60 -23.86
CA PRO A 51 -11.31 10.18 -22.56
C PRO A 51 -9.81 10.43 -22.46
N ASP A 52 -9.41 11.33 -21.55
CA ASP A 52 -8.13 11.16 -20.85
C ASP A 52 -8.29 9.94 -19.92
N HIS A 53 -7.84 8.78 -20.41
CA HIS A 53 -7.94 7.52 -19.70
C HIS A 53 -7.24 7.56 -18.34
N LEU A 54 -6.20 8.38 -18.17
CA LEU A 54 -5.49 8.46 -16.89
C LEU A 54 -6.27 9.28 -15.86
N ALA A 55 -6.96 10.35 -16.29
CA ALA A 55 -7.90 11.06 -15.44
C ALA A 55 -9.09 10.15 -15.05
N MET A 56 -9.63 9.38 -16.01
CA MET A 56 -10.68 8.41 -15.73
C MET A 56 -10.23 7.32 -14.74
N LEU A 57 -8.99 6.84 -14.88
CA LEU A 57 -8.39 5.90 -13.93
C LEU A 57 -8.34 6.48 -12.52
N GLN A 58 -7.91 7.74 -12.35
CA GLN A 58 -7.91 8.40 -11.04
C GLN A 58 -9.32 8.46 -10.43
N THR A 59 -10.32 8.84 -11.22
CA THR A 59 -11.73 8.85 -10.76
C THR A 59 -12.21 7.48 -10.29
N ILE A 60 -11.84 6.40 -10.99
CA ILE A 60 -12.16 5.03 -10.57
C ILE A 60 -11.46 4.67 -9.26
N LEU A 61 -10.17 5.01 -9.14
CA LEU A 61 -9.40 4.72 -7.94
C LEU A 61 -9.94 5.52 -6.73
N ASP A 62 -10.53 6.69 -6.94
CA ASP A 62 -11.10 7.52 -5.87
C ASP A 62 -12.60 7.29 -5.60
N HIS A 63 -13.21 6.27 -6.22
CA HIS A 63 -14.66 6.00 -6.13
C HIS A 63 -15.19 5.77 -4.71
N ASP A 64 -14.43 5.11 -3.83
CA ASP A 64 -14.87 4.80 -2.46
C ASP A 64 -15.01 6.06 -1.59
N GLY A 65 -14.36 7.16 -1.98
CA GLY A 65 -14.37 8.42 -1.24
C GLY A 65 -13.72 8.33 0.15
N PRO A 66 -13.94 9.34 1.01
CA PRO A 66 -13.36 9.37 2.35
C PRO A 66 -13.83 8.19 3.23
N PRO A 67 -12.94 7.63 4.07
CA PRO A 67 -13.17 6.42 4.86
C PRO A 67 -13.97 6.70 6.15
N ILE A 68 -15.18 7.24 6.03
CA ILE A 68 -15.98 7.77 7.17
C ILE A 68 -16.19 6.72 8.27
N VAL A 69 -16.50 5.46 7.90
CA VAL A 69 -16.75 4.39 8.87
C VAL A 69 -15.51 4.06 9.69
N LEU A 70 -14.32 4.08 9.06
CA LEU A 70 -13.05 3.90 9.74
C LEU A 70 -12.82 5.04 10.72
N ASP A 71 -12.97 6.30 10.29
CA ASP A 71 -12.75 7.47 11.15
C ASP A 71 -13.66 7.50 12.39
N VAL A 72 -14.90 7.02 12.26
CA VAL A 72 -15.81 6.86 13.41
C VAL A 72 -15.32 5.75 14.34
N ALA A 73 -14.89 4.60 13.80
CA ALA A 73 -14.40 3.49 14.59
C ALA A 73 -13.09 3.86 15.34
N LEU A 74 -12.16 4.53 14.67
CA LEU A 74 -10.87 4.96 15.25
C LEU A 74 -11.08 5.95 16.41
N ARG A 75 -11.95 6.94 16.25
CA ARG A 75 -12.29 7.88 17.33
C ARG A 75 -12.87 7.18 18.55
N LYS A 76 -13.79 6.24 18.34
CA LYS A 76 -14.34 5.43 19.44
C LYS A 76 -13.27 4.56 20.11
N LEU A 77 -12.31 4.03 19.34
CA LEU A 77 -11.21 3.23 19.88
C LEU A 77 -10.29 4.07 20.78
N GLN A 78 -9.97 5.31 20.37
CA GLN A 78 -9.21 6.25 21.20
C GLN A 78 -9.94 6.61 22.49
N ASP A 79 -11.27 6.80 22.43
CA ASP A 79 -12.08 7.01 23.63
C ASP A 79 -12.00 5.82 24.61
N HIS A 80 -11.91 4.59 24.08
CA HIS A 80 -11.70 3.40 24.92
C HIS A 80 -10.32 3.35 25.54
N GLN A 81 -9.28 3.62 24.77
CA GLN A 81 -7.90 3.64 25.27
C GLN A 81 -7.76 4.62 26.44
N ARG A 82 -8.26 5.86 26.29
CA ARG A 82 -8.23 6.87 27.36
C ARG A 82 -8.98 6.42 28.61
N ARG A 83 -10.16 5.81 28.46
CA ARG A 83 -10.92 5.27 29.60
C ARG A 83 -10.20 4.13 30.32
N LEU A 84 -9.44 3.32 29.59
CA LEU A 84 -8.63 2.26 30.19
C LEU A 84 -7.46 2.86 30.98
N GLU A 85 -6.75 3.83 30.40
CA GLU A 85 -5.65 4.54 31.07
C GLU A 85 -6.11 5.29 32.33
N ASP A 86 -7.28 5.95 32.26
CA ASP A 86 -7.90 6.63 33.40
C ASP A 86 -8.30 5.63 34.51
N ALA A 87 -8.81 4.46 34.13
CA ALA A 87 -9.20 3.41 35.08
C ALA A 87 -7.98 2.77 35.77
N GLU A 88 -6.84 2.70 35.08
CA GLU A 88 -5.58 2.17 35.62
C GLU A 88 -4.84 3.19 36.50
N SER A 89 -4.97 4.49 36.18
CA SER A 89 -4.34 5.59 36.92
C SER A 89 -5.13 6.03 38.16
N ALA A 90 -6.36 5.56 38.33
CA ALA A 90 -7.21 5.93 39.46
C ALA A 90 -6.64 5.38 40.79
N PRO A 91 -6.34 6.24 41.79
CA PRO A 91 -5.77 5.78 43.05
C PRO A 91 -6.76 4.87 43.77
N THR A 92 -6.26 3.75 44.29
CA THR A 92 -6.98 2.76 45.10
C THR A 92 -7.38 3.37 46.45
N LYS A 93 -8.28 4.36 46.46
CA LYS A 93 -8.79 4.95 47.70
C LYS A 93 -9.92 4.11 48.26
N GLU A 94 -9.74 3.70 49.51
CA GLU A 94 -10.49 2.71 50.31
C GLU A 94 -11.99 2.96 50.53
N PHE A 95 -12.65 3.86 49.78
CA PHE A 95 -14.08 4.09 49.94
C PHE A 95 -14.74 4.36 48.59
N ARG A 96 -15.27 3.30 47.96
CA ARG A 96 -16.48 3.36 47.10
C ARG A 96 -16.99 1.96 46.73
N THR A 97 -18.09 1.63 47.38
CA THR A 97 -19.22 0.81 46.93
C THR A 97 -19.25 0.43 45.43
N LEU A 98 -19.35 -0.88 45.17
CA LEU A 98 -20.11 -1.53 44.09
C LEU A 98 -19.79 -1.17 42.62
N ARG A 99 -18.57 -0.75 42.26
CA ARG A 99 -18.12 -0.89 40.87
C ARG A 99 -16.96 -1.88 40.80
N PRO A 100 -17.11 -3.00 40.06
CA PRO A 100 -15.96 -3.88 39.82
C PRO A 100 -14.90 -3.02 39.13
N SER A 101 -13.72 -2.92 39.74
CA SER A 101 -12.54 -2.36 39.09
C SER A 101 -12.38 -3.12 37.78
N LEU A 102 -12.42 -2.41 36.66
CA LEU A 102 -12.28 -2.99 35.32
C LEU A 102 -10.81 -3.35 35.08
N GLN A 103 -10.24 -4.21 35.93
CA GLN A 103 -8.88 -4.71 35.76
C GLN A 103 -8.91 -5.69 34.58
N LEU A 104 -8.44 -5.23 33.42
CA LEU A 104 -8.23 -6.11 32.28
C LEU A 104 -7.17 -7.15 32.65
N THR A 105 -7.43 -8.42 32.32
CA THR A 105 -6.41 -9.46 32.39
C THR A 105 -5.28 -9.13 31.41
N GLY A 106 -4.08 -9.67 31.64
CA GLY A 106 -2.95 -9.47 30.71
C GLY A 106 -3.27 -9.87 29.27
N ILE A 107 -4.07 -10.93 29.08
CA ILE A 107 -4.53 -11.38 27.75
C ILE A 107 -5.43 -10.33 27.10
N HIS A 108 -6.33 -9.69 27.87
CA HIS A 108 -7.21 -8.63 27.35
C HIS A 108 -6.41 -7.39 26.95
N LYS A 109 -5.40 -7.00 27.75
CA LYS A 109 -4.49 -5.90 27.41
C LYS A 109 -3.72 -6.19 26.12
N GLN A 110 -3.13 -7.38 26.00
CA GLN A 110 -2.42 -7.79 24.79
C GLN A 110 -3.33 -7.80 23.55
N THR A 111 -4.55 -8.33 23.70
CA THR A 111 -5.53 -8.34 22.60
C THR A 111 -5.92 -6.92 22.18
N PHE A 112 -6.12 -6.02 23.15
CA PHE A 112 -6.41 -4.62 22.88
C PHE A 112 -5.24 -3.94 22.16
N GLY A 113 -4.00 -4.15 22.63
CA GLY A 113 -2.79 -3.62 21.99
C GLY A 113 -2.63 -4.07 20.54
N LEU A 114 -2.87 -5.35 20.24
CA LEU A 114 -2.84 -5.87 18.86
C LEU A 114 -3.88 -5.21 17.96
N LEU A 115 -5.11 -5.02 18.47
CA LEU A 115 -6.19 -4.42 17.70
C LEU A 115 -6.02 -2.91 17.55
N TYR A 116 -5.42 -2.26 18.54
CA TYR A 116 -4.99 -0.86 18.46
C TYR A 116 -3.89 -0.69 17.41
N TRP A 117 -2.89 -1.57 17.42
CA TRP A 117 -1.85 -1.55 16.39
C TRP A 117 -2.43 -1.77 14.98
N LEU A 118 -3.38 -2.71 14.83
CA LEU A 118 -4.11 -2.89 13.58
C LEU A 118 -4.84 -1.62 13.14
N ALA A 119 -5.47 -0.93 14.08
CA ALA A 119 -6.15 0.33 13.84
C ALA A 119 -5.18 1.46 13.41
N VAL A 120 -4.01 1.56 14.04
CA VAL A 120 -2.93 2.49 13.64
C VAL A 120 -2.44 2.20 12.23
N MET A 121 -2.25 0.93 11.88
CA MET A 121 -1.87 0.53 10.51
C MET A 121 -2.92 0.96 9.50
N PHE A 122 -4.20 0.68 9.76
CA PHE A 122 -5.27 1.08 8.84
C PHE A 122 -5.44 2.59 8.74
N ASP A 123 -5.35 3.31 9.86
CA ASP A 123 -5.37 4.78 9.86
C ASP A 123 -4.24 5.34 9.02
N THR A 124 -3.03 4.81 9.18
CA THR A 124 -1.82 5.27 8.49
C THR A 124 -1.91 5.06 6.97
N LEU A 125 -2.25 3.84 6.55
CA LEU A 125 -2.41 3.51 5.12
C LEU A 125 -3.55 4.33 4.50
N SER A 126 -4.69 4.38 5.18
CA SER A 126 -5.86 5.15 4.75
C SER A 126 -5.55 6.65 4.63
N ALA A 127 -4.80 7.21 5.58
CA ALA A 127 -4.41 8.61 5.59
C ALA A 127 -3.58 8.99 4.37
N ALA A 128 -2.55 8.20 4.09
CA ALA A 128 -1.65 8.44 2.96
C ALA A 128 -2.34 8.26 1.60
N VAL A 129 -3.21 7.25 1.50
CA VAL A 129 -3.93 6.92 0.25
C VAL A 129 -5.05 7.91 -0.07
N ASN A 130 -5.76 8.41 0.95
CA ASN A 130 -6.91 9.31 0.78
C ASN A 130 -6.56 10.79 1.03
N HIS A 131 -5.28 11.13 1.17
CA HIS A 131 -4.82 12.50 1.43
C HIS A 131 -5.48 13.16 2.65
N ARG A 132 -5.72 12.39 3.72
CA ARG A 132 -6.35 12.86 4.96
C ARG A 132 -5.35 12.91 6.12
N ARG A 133 -5.73 13.61 7.19
CA ARG A 133 -5.00 13.58 8.46
C ARG A 133 -5.25 12.25 9.17
N PHE A 134 -4.27 11.81 9.96
CA PHE A 134 -4.45 10.67 10.87
C PHE A 134 -5.58 10.96 11.87
N ALA A 135 -6.40 9.94 12.14
CA ALA A 135 -7.31 9.98 13.28
C ALA A 135 -6.53 9.72 14.58
N ILE A 136 -5.51 8.83 14.52
CA ILE A 136 -4.64 8.47 15.64
C ILE A 136 -3.29 9.20 15.50
N SER A 137 -3.06 10.17 16.39
CA SER A 137 -1.84 10.97 16.38
C SER A 137 -0.64 10.17 16.95
N ASP A 138 0.57 10.67 16.68
CA ASP A 138 1.82 10.12 17.26
C ASP A 138 1.83 10.20 18.79
N PHE A 139 1.24 11.26 19.36
CA PHE A 139 1.15 11.47 20.80
C PHE A 139 0.26 10.41 21.48
N ASP A 140 -0.91 10.14 20.89
CA ASP A 140 -1.89 9.17 21.42
C ASP A 140 -1.41 7.70 21.35
N SER A 141 -0.33 7.47 20.61
CA SER A 141 0.24 6.14 20.36
C SER A 141 1.34 5.73 21.34
N THR A 142 1.78 6.64 22.20
CA THR A 142 2.95 6.45 23.08
C THR A 142 2.77 5.36 24.13
N SER A 143 1.55 5.16 24.67
CA SER A 143 1.29 4.16 25.71
C SER A 143 1.41 2.71 25.20
N VAL A 144 1.05 2.45 23.94
CA VAL A 144 1.13 1.11 23.33
C VAL A 144 2.58 0.72 22.98
N CYS A 145 3.44 1.68 22.64
CA CYS A 145 4.88 1.42 22.43
C CYS A 145 5.63 1.10 23.72
N ALA A 146 5.20 1.67 24.85
CA ALA A 146 5.86 1.47 26.15
C ALA A 146 5.63 0.06 26.73
N GLU A 147 4.54 -0.61 26.37
CA GLU A 147 4.19 -1.95 26.85
C GLU A 147 4.84 -3.09 26.04
N ALA A 148 5.47 -2.80 24.90
CA ALA A 148 6.17 -3.79 24.05
C ALA A 148 7.62 -4.12 24.50
N GLU A 149 7.83 -4.10 25.82
CA GLU A 149 9.03 -4.47 26.59
C GLU A 149 10.12 -3.40 26.83
N THR A 150 10.07 -2.88 28.08
CA THR A 150 11.17 -2.42 28.96
C THR A 150 12.22 -1.45 28.41
N ALA A 151 12.08 -0.17 28.75
CA ALA A 151 13.06 0.55 29.57
C ALA A 151 12.54 1.94 29.95
N VAL A 152 12.33 2.09 31.26
CA VAL A 152 12.52 3.35 32.00
C VAL A 152 13.86 3.94 31.56
N GLU A 153 13.85 5.10 30.89
CA GLU A 153 14.95 6.11 30.82
C GLU A 153 14.80 7.15 29.69
N LEU A 154 13.67 7.22 28.96
CA LEU A 154 13.50 8.25 27.92
C LEU A 154 12.74 9.52 28.37
N SER A 155 12.35 9.65 29.64
CA SER A 155 11.50 10.76 30.08
C SER A 155 12.24 12.07 30.38
N ALA A 156 13.57 12.10 30.39
CA ALA A 156 14.33 13.24 30.90
C ALA A 156 14.91 14.20 29.83
N SER A 157 14.75 13.95 28.52
CA SER A 157 15.36 14.81 27.49
C SER A 157 14.44 15.17 26.29
N LEU A 158 13.13 15.02 26.41
CA LEU A 158 12.15 15.13 25.31
C LEU A 158 11.50 16.51 25.15
N ASP A 159 12.14 17.59 25.61
CA ASP A 159 11.46 18.90 25.73
C ASP A 159 11.56 19.83 24.51
N SER A 160 12.08 19.38 23.35
CA SER A 160 12.06 20.23 22.15
C SER A 160 12.29 19.49 20.83
N LEU A 161 11.32 18.73 20.32
CA LEU A 161 11.08 18.43 18.89
C LEU A 161 9.93 17.41 18.79
N HIS A 162 9.07 17.58 17.80
CA HIS A 162 7.93 16.71 17.48
C HIS A 162 8.35 15.23 17.56
N VAL A 163 7.90 14.52 18.60
CA VAL A 163 8.46 13.20 18.98
C VAL A 163 8.19 12.18 17.88
N ASP A 164 9.25 11.75 17.21
CA ASP A 164 9.20 10.70 16.19
C ASP A 164 9.17 9.30 16.83
N VAL A 165 8.12 9.04 17.61
CA VAL A 165 7.95 7.83 18.43
C VAL A 165 8.12 6.57 17.58
N TRP A 166 7.52 6.55 16.40
CA TRP A 166 7.52 5.40 15.50
C TRP A 166 8.82 5.25 14.70
N GLY A 167 9.44 6.35 14.28
CA GLY A 167 10.76 6.27 13.65
C GLY A 167 11.80 5.76 14.64
N ALA A 168 11.81 6.28 15.87
CA ALA A 168 12.66 5.76 16.93
C ALA A 168 12.33 4.28 17.25
N TYR A 169 11.05 3.93 17.42
CA TYR A 169 10.66 2.56 17.72
C TYR A 169 11.05 1.58 16.59
N PHE A 170 10.65 1.82 15.35
CA PHE A 170 10.94 0.90 14.23
C PHE A 170 12.38 0.94 13.75
N LEU A 171 13.08 2.08 13.80
CA LEU A 171 14.48 2.14 13.34
C LEU A 171 15.46 1.76 14.46
N GLN A 172 15.20 2.14 15.72
CA GLN A 172 16.12 1.96 16.84
C GLN A 172 15.92 0.62 17.58
N GLN A 173 14.69 0.12 17.75
CA GLN A 173 14.45 -1.19 18.38
C GLN A 173 14.97 -2.34 17.48
N HIS A 174 14.88 -2.17 16.15
CA HIS A 174 15.44 -3.12 15.20
C HIS A 174 16.98 -3.07 15.12
N SER A 175 17.61 -2.00 15.61
CA SER A 175 19.08 -1.88 15.71
C SER A 175 19.69 -2.63 16.91
N ARG A 176 18.90 -3.05 17.91
CA ARG A 176 19.44 -3.62 19.18
C ARG A 176 19.33 -5.14 19.33
N SER A 177 18.45 -5.83 18.59
CA SER A 177 18.12 -7.25 18.90
C SER A 177 18.21 -8.26 17.74
N GLY A 178 18.90 -8.00 16.62
CA GLY A 178 19.11 -9.08 15.62
C GLY A 178 19.93 -8.78 14.36
N ASP A 179 20.88 -7.85 14.44
CA ASP A 179 21.47 -7.13 13.30
C ASP A 179 22.20 -7.98 12.24
N VAL A 180 22.79 -9.15 12.58
CA VAL A 180 23.64 -9.88 11.63
C VAL A 180 22.89 -10.86 10.72
N ARG A 181 21.80 -11.48 11.21
CA ARG A 181 20.99 -12.41 10.39
C ARG A 181 20.09 -11.65 9.40
N LYS A 182 19.66 -10.45 9.75
CA LYS A 182 18.63 -9.66 9.05
C LYS A 182 19.12 -9.04 7.74
N HIS A 183 20.33 -8.47 7.73
CA HIS A 183 20.96 -7.96 6.50
C HIS A 183 21.37 -9.07 5.51
N ASN A 184 21.39 -10.32 5.97
CA ASN A 184 21.88 -11.47 5.21
C ASN A 184 20.79 -12.50 4.91
N THR A 185 19.52 -12.26 5.23
CA THR A 185 18.44 -13.16 4.81
C THR A 185 18.38 -13.17 3.29
N ARG A 186 18.74 -14.31 2.69
CA ARG A 186 18.74 -14.54 1.25
C ARG A 186 18.10 -15.89 0.97
N TRP A 187 17.46 -16.03 -0.19
CA TRP A 187 16.96 -17.33 -0.63
C TRP A 187 18.12 -18.17 -1.22
N PRO A 188 18.16 -19.50 -0.98
CA PRO A 188 17.26 -20.30 -0.14
C PRO A 188 17.51 -20.13 1.36
N CYS A 189 16.43 -19.99 2.13
CA CYS A 189 16.46 -19.93 3.61
C CYS A 189 15.32 -20.75 4.22
N SER A 190 15.32 -20.90 5.55
CA SER A 190 14.23 -21.60 6.23
C SER A 190 12.93 -20.81 6.15
N TYR A 191 11.79 -21.50 6.25
CA TYR A 191 10.47 -20.85 6.34
C TYR A 191 10.41 -19.82 7.48
N ASN A 192 11.00 -20.14 8.63
CA ASN A 192 10.99 -19.26 9.79
C ASN A 192 11.81 -18.00 9.55
N ASP A 193 12.98 -18.10 8.91
CA ASP A 193 13.80 -16.92 8.57
C ASP A 193 13.08 -16.02 7.56
N ALA A 194 12.46 -16.61 6.53
CA ALA A 194 11.65 -15.88 5.56
C ALA A 194 10.46 -15.18 6.23
N ALA A 195 9.70 -15.89 7.07
CA ALA A 195 8.55 -15.36 7.78
C ALA A 195 8.96 -14.23 8.76
N SER A 196 10.05 -14.41 9.50
CA SER A 196 10.59 -13.39 10.40
C SER A 196 11.05 -12.15 9.64
N CYS A 197 11.74 -12.32 8.50
CA CYS A 197 12.15 -11.19 7.66
C CYS A 197 10.95 -10.37 7.15
N LEU A 198 9.88 -11.03 6.70
CA LEU A 198 8.66 -10.35 6.25
C LEU A 198 7.89 -9.71 7.40
N ALA A 199 7.88 -10.34 8.58
CA ALA A 199 7.28 -9.78 9.78
C ALA A 199 7.98 -8.48 10.22
N ASP A 200 9.31 -8.48 10.23
CA ASP A 200 10.15 -7.34 10.61
C ASP A 200 10.03 -6.18 9.60
N ALA A 201 9.83 -6.49 8.31
CA ALA A 201 9.65 -5.48 7.28
C ALA A 201 8.25 -4.81 7.32
N ALA A 202 7.22 -5.50 7.83
CA ALA A 202 5.84 -4.99 7.79
C ALA A 202 5.64 -3.63 8.49
N PRO A 203 6.20 -3.36 9.69
CA PRO A 203 6.13 -2.06 10.33
C PRO A 203 6.93 -0.97 9.59
N VAL A 204 8.05 -1.29 8.94
CA VAL A 204 8.83 -0.32 8.15
C VAL A 204 8.02 0.20 6.96
N LYS A 205 7.24 -0.68 6.30
CA LYS A 205 6.24 -0.25 5.31
C LYS A 205 5.23 0.73 5.89
N VAL A 206 4.70 0.45 7.09
CA VAL A 206 3.73 1.35 7.75
C VAL A 206 4.38 2.70 8.05
N LEU A 207 5.64 2.71 8.50
CA LEU A 207 6.41 3.93 8.74
C LEU A 207 6.54 4.78 7.46
N LEU A 208 6.83 4.18 6.29
CA LEU A 208 6.90 4.92 5.03
C LEU A 208 5.56 5.59 4.69
N PHE A 209 4.43 4.86 4.78
CA PHE A 209 3.12 5.48 4.60
C PHE A 209 2.87 6.62 5.59
N ARG A 210 3.34 6.48 6.84
CA ARG A 210 3.23 7.53 7.85
C ARG A 210 4.02 8.77 7.46
N ARG A 211 5.27 8.61 6.99
CA ARG A 211 6.10 9.72 6.46
C ARG A 211 5.45 10.40 5.27
N VAL A 212 4.88 9.62 4.35
CA VAL A 212 4.16 10.16 3.19
C VAL A 212 2.96 11.01 3.62
N ALA A 213 2.11 10.51 4.52
CA ALA A 213 0.96 11.26 5.02
C ALA A 213 1.37 12.52 5.81
N GLN A 214 2.45 12.46 6.60
CA GLN A 214 3.03 13.63 7.25
C GLN A 214 3.50 14.68 6.22
N LEU A 215 4.18 14.24 5.15
CA LEU A 215 4.64 15.12 4.09
C LEU A 215 3.47 15.74 3.31
N GLN A 216 2.40 14.98 3.04
CA GLN A 216 1.16 15.49 2.45
C GLN A 216 0.55 16.59 3.33
N HIS A 217 0.54 16.40 4.65
CA HIS A 217 0.08 17.41 5.59
C HIS A 217 0.91 18.70 5.54
N LEU A 218 2.24 18.58 5.48
CA LEU A 218 3.13 19.73 5.31
C LEU A 218 2.84 20.50 4.01
N PHE A 219 2.58 19.77 2.91
CA PHE A 219 2.19 20.32 1.62
C PHE A 219 0.87 21.11 1.71
N TYR A 220 -0.20 20.52 2.24
CA TYR A 220 -1.51 21.17 2.32
C TYR A 220 -1.53 22.36 3.28
N ASN A 221 -0.79 22.29 4.39
CA ASN A 221 -0.71 23.39 5.36
C ASN A 221 0.22 24.53 4.92
N ARG A 222 0.87 24.43 3.76
CA ARG A 222 1.87 25.41 3.29
C ARG A 222 2.97 25.67 4.33
N SER A 223 3.49 24.59 4.90
CA SER A 223 4.59 24.66 5.87
C SER A 223 5.86 25.26 5.25
N SER A 224 6.77 25.76 6.09
CA SER A 224 8.03 26.33 5.63
C SER A 224 8.86 25.30 4.85
N ALA A 225 9.63 25.77 3.87
CA ALA A 225 10.49 24.92 3.04
C ALA A 225 11.44 24.04 3.87
N SER A 226 11.98 24.55 4.98
CA SER A 226 12.81 23.75 5.89
C SER A 226 12.07 22.54 6.49
N LYS A 227 10.81 22.70 6.92
CA LYS A 227 10.02 21.57 7.45
C LYS A 227 9.70 20.55 6.36
N VAL A 228 9.40 21.02 5.14
CA VAL A 228 9.17 20.17 3.98
C VAL A 228 10.42 19.36 3.66
N GLU A 229 11.60 19.97 3.63
CA GLU A 229 12.86 19.27 3.36
C GLU A 229 13.16 18.21 4.41
N SER A 230 12.99 18.51 5.71
CA SER A 230 13.12 17.49 6.76
C SER A 230 12.11 16.35 6.59
N GLY A 231 10.89 16.63 6.13
CA GLY A 231 9.90 15.61 5.84
C GLY A 231 10.27 14.72 4.63
N ILE A 232 10.86 15.30 3.58
CA ILE A 232 11.37 14.55 2.42
C ILE A 232 12.54 13.67 2.85
N GLU A 233 13.51 14.23 3.59
CA GLU A 233 14.67 13.50 4.10
C GLU A 233 14.26 12.32 4.98
N ALA A 234 13.35 12.53 5.92
CA ALA A 234 12.85 11.47 6.80
C ALA A 234 12.07 10.37 6.06
N ALA A 235 11.46 10.67 4.91
CA ALA A 235 10.80 9.67 4.07
C ALA A 235 11.82 8.87 3.24
N LEU A 236 12.82 9.55 2.68
CA LEU A 236 13.89 8.93 1.90
C LEU A 236 14.80 8.05 2.76
N GLU A 237 15.06 8.43 4.02
CA GLU A 237 15.81 7.60 4.97
C GLU A 237 15.14 6.23 5.17
N VAL A 238 13.81 6.20 5.32
CA VAL A 238 13.05 4.95 5.45
C VAL A 238 13.12 4.13 4.17
N TYR A 239 13.06 4.78 3.01
CA TYR A 239 13.21 4.13 1.71
C TYR A 239 14.59 3.49 1.54
N ASP A 240 15.67 4.22 1.84
CA ASP A 240 17.04 3.73 1.75
C ASP A 240 17.26 2.56 2.72
N ARG A 241 16.80 2.69 3.96
CA ARG A 241 16.90 1.63 4.97
C ARG A 241 16.22 0.34 4.54
N TRP A 242 15.04 0.44 3.91
CA TRP A 242 14.34 -0.73 3.39
C TRP A 242 15.16 -1.42 2.29
N ASN A 243 15.70 -0.66 1.35
CA ASN A 243 16.47 -1.24 0.24
C ASN A 243 17.73 -1.94 0.76
N ASP A 244 18.42 -1.34 1.74
CA ASP A 244 19.62 -1.90 2.34
C ASP A 244 19.33 -3.17 3.17
N THR A 245 18.15 -3.25 3.80
CA THR A 245 17.83 -4.31 4.77
C THR A 245 17.01 -5.44 4.16
N TYR A 246 15.96 -5.11 3.40
CA TYR A 246 14.93 -6.05 2.94
C TYR A 246 14.87 -6.16 1.41
N GLY A 247 15.33 -5.15 0.67
CA GLY A 247 15.22 -5.09 -0.80
C GLY A 247 15.74 -6.36 -1.49
N ARG A 248 16.95 -6.81 -1.11
CA ARG A 248 17.56 -8.02 -1.67
C ARG A 248 16.74 -9.29 -1.43
N PHE A 249 16.12 -9.42 -0.26
CA PHE A 249 15.29 -10.58 0.06
C PHE A 249 13.97 -10.55 -0.72
N ILE A 250 13.38 -9.37 -0.91
CA ILE A 250 12.20 -9.21 -1.78
C ILE A 250 12.54 -9.57 -3.23
N ASP A 251 13.71 -9.16 -3.74
CA ASP A 251 14.18 -9.53 -5.08
C ASP A 251 14.43 -11.04 -5.21
N ASP A 252 14.97 -11.68 -4.17
CA ASP A 252 15.09 -13.13 -4.11
C ASP A 252 13.71 -13.81 -4.15
N CYS A 253 12.72 -13.27 -3.42
CA CYS A 253 11.36 -13.80 -3.44
C CYS A 253 10.72 -13.72 -4.82
N ILE A 254 10.92 -12.60 -5.53
CA ILE A 254 10.42 -12.42 -6.90
C ILE A 254 11.07 -13.43 -7.85
N ARG A 255 12.39 -13.61 -7.78
CA ARG A 255 13.14 -14.49 -8.69
C ARG A 255 12.83 -15.97 -8.51
N HIS A 256 12.45 -16.38 -7.32
CA HIS A 256 12.18 -17.79 -6.98
C HIS A 256 10.72 -18.00 -6.57
N HIS A 257 9.79 -17.20 -7.10
CA HIS A 257 8.39 -17.20 -6.67
C HIS A 257 7.80 -18.61 -6.56
N GLU A 258 7.99 -19.42 -7.60
CA GLU A 258 7.43 -20.78 -7.70
C GLU A 258 8.02 -21.75 -6.65
N ASP A 259 9.26 -21.54 -6.21
CA ASP A 259 9.95 -22.37 -5.22
C ASP A 259 9.57 -22.00 -3.77
N LEU A 260 8.97 -20.83 -3.57
CA LEU A 260 8.60 -20.36 -2.25
C LEU A 260 7.40 -21.12 -1.69
N PRO A 261 7.32 -21.33 -0.37
CA PRO A 261 6.09 -21.77 0.27
C PRO A 261 4.94 -20.79 -0.02
N ALA A 262 3.74 -21.31 -0.29
CA ALA A 262 2.57 -20.50 -0.65
C ALA A 262 2.30 -19.32 0.31
N ARG A 263 2.51 -19.51 1.62
CA ARG A 263 2.35 -18.42 2.60
C ARG A 263 3.39 -17.30 2.44
N ILE A 264 4.62 -17.63 2.05
CA ILE A 264 5.66 -16.64 1.73
C ILE A 264 5.31 -15.93 0.42
N GLN A 265 4.89 -16.68 -0.61
CA GLN A 265 4.43 -16.12 -1.90
C GLN A 265 3.36 -15.04 -1.71
N SER A 266 2.30 -15.37 -0.96
CA SER A 266 1.25 -14.42 -0.58
C SER A 266 1.85 -13.21 0.15
N TRP A 267 2.55 -13.45 1.26
CA TRP A 267 2.94 -12.37 2.17
C TRP A 267 3.89 -11.36 1.52
N TYR A 268 4.91 -11.80 0.77
CA TYR A 268 5.84 -10.86 0.15
C TYR A 268 5.15 -10.02 -0.94
N ILE A 269 4.23 -10.59 -1.73
CA ILE A 269 3.47 -9.85 -2.74
C ILE A 269 2.64 -8.75 -2.09
N LEU A 270 1.94 -9.06 -1.00
CA LEU A 270 1.14 -8.07 -0.27
C LEU A 270 2.05 -6.97 0.27
N LEU A 271 3.12 -7.35 0.96
CA LEU A 271 4.05 -6.41 1.58
C LEU A 271 4.71 -5.49 0.55
N ALA A 272 5.30 -6.05 -0.51
CA ALA A 272 5.98 -5.30 -1.57
C ALA A 272 5.00 -4.44 -2.39
N GLY A 273 3.81 -4.95 -2.69
CA GLY A 273 2.79 -4.19 -3.41
C GLY A 273 2.34 -2.94 -2.66
N HIS A 274 2.21 -3.04 -1.33
CA HIS A 274 1.90 -1.88 -0.49
C HIS A 274 3.09 -0.93 -0.36
N TRP A 275 4.30 -1.47 -0.16
CA TRP A 275 5.54 -0.68 -0.08
C TRP A 275 5.70 0.21 -1.31
N HIS A 276 5.62 -0.37 -2.51
CA HIS A 276 5.78 0.37 -3.76
C HIS A 276 4.65 1.36 -4.03
N LEU A 277 3.43 1.13 -3.54
CA LEU A 277 2.39 2.16 -3.58
C LEU A 277 2.82 3.40 -2.79
N ALA A 278 3.34 3.23 -1.57
CA ALA A 278 3.81 4.36 -0.77
C ALA A 278 4.95 5.11 -1.48
N VAL A 279 5.88 4.39 -2.12
CA VAL A 279 6.97 5.00 -2.90
C VAL A 279 6.45 5.75 -4.13
N LEU A 280 5.45 5.23 -4.83
CA LEU A 280 4.81 5.93 -5.96
C LEU A 280 4.14 7.22 -5.51
N ILE A 281 3.42 7.20 -4.38
CA ILE A 281 2.82 8.40 -3.79
C ILE A 281 3.91 9.40 -3.36
N LEU A 282 5.00 8.92 -2.77
CA LEU A 282 6.14 9.74 -2.37
C LEU A 282 6.79 10.44 -3.57
N ALA A 283 7.04 9.70 -4.64
CA ALA A 283 7.63 10.22 -5.87
C ALA A 283 6.78 11.34 -6.47
N ASP A 284 5.46 11.12 -6.59
CA ASP A 284 4.52 12.13 -7.08
C ASP A 284 4.44 13.35 -6.16
N LEU A 285 4.56 13.17 -4.86
CA LEU A 285 4.54 14.26 -3.89
C LEU A 285 5.82 15.09 -3.94
N ILE A 286 6.99 14.46 -4.07
CA ILE A 286 8.28 15.16 -4.24
C ILE A 286 8.26 16.00 -5.50
N GLU A 287 7.79 15.45 -6.62
CA GLU A 287 7.70 16.19 -7.89
C GLU A 287 6.77 17.40 -7.76
N LYS A 288 5.56 17.23 -7.20
CA LYS A 288 4.62 18.33 -6.95
C LYS A 288 5.18 19.41 -6.02
N LEU A 289 5.98 19.02 -5.03
CA LEU A 289 6.64 19.96 -4.11
C LEU A 289 7.76 20.73 -4.82
N ASP A 290 8.51 20.09 -5.70
CA ASP A 290 9.60 20.71 -6.44
C ASP A 290 9.13 21.60 -7.59
N ASP A 291 7.92 21.38 -8.13
CA ASP A 291 7.30 22.25 -9.14
C ASP A 291 7.00 23.67 -8.62
N ASP A 292 6.71 23.83 -7.32
CA ASP A 292 6.47 25.13 -6.70
C ASP A 292 7.75 25.65 -6.04
N ALA A 293 8.30 26.71 -6.64
CA ALA A 293 9.62 27.22 -6.29
C ALA A 293 9.78 27.67 -4.82
N GLN A 294 8.67 27.92 -4.12
CA GLN A 294 8.66 28.39 -2.74
C GLN A 294 8.46 27.27 -1.71
N ARG A 295 8.19 26.02 -2.14
CA ARG A 295 7.87 24.90 -1.23
C ARG A 295 9.08 24.14 -0.75
N THR A 296 10.14 24.12 -1.53
CA THR A 296 11.37 23.36 -1.26
C THR A 296 12.59 24.27 -1.29
N ILE A 297 13.67 23.84 -0.64
CA ILE A 297 14.91 24.61 -0.63
C ILE A 297 15.60 24.47 -1.98
N GLN A 298 16.04 25.60 -2.54
CA GLN A 298 16.56 25.67 -3.90
C GLN A 298 17.71 24.68 -4.16
N CYS A 299 18.74 24.61 -3.32
CA CYS A 299 19.87 23.69 -3.54
C CYS A 299 19.45 22.22 -3.51
N ASN A 300 18.56 21.85 -2.60
CA ASN A 300 18.03 20.48 -2.49
C ASN A 300 17.17 20.10 -3.69
N ARG A 301 16.30 21.02 -4.14
CA ARG A 301 15.52 20.83 -5.38
C ARG A 301 16.44 20.58 -6.58
N HIS A 302 17.46 21.42 -6.78
CA HIS A 302 18.38 21.25 -7.90
C HIS A 302 19.10 19.90 -7.84
N LYS A 303 19.50 19.45 -6.64
CA LYS A 303 20.09 18.11 -6.45
C LYS A 303 19.11 16.99 -6.82
N ARG A 304 17.84 17.08 -6.41
CA ARG A 304 16.81 16.07 -6.74
C ARG A 304 16.49 16.06 -8.24
N GLN A 305 16.43 17.23 -8.88
CA GLN A 305 16.18 17.36 -10.31
C GLN A 305 17.35 16.84 -11.15
N SER A 306 18.60 17.18 -10.79
CA SER A 306 19.78 16.73 -11.53
C SER A 306 20.02 15.22 -11.43
N THR A 307 19.60 14.61 -10.33
CA THR A 307 19.65 13.15 -10.12
C THR A 307 18.42 12.41 -10.62
N GLY A 308 17.38 13.13 -11.07
CA GLY A 308 16.11 12.52 -11.47
C GLY A 308 15.46 11.70 -10.35
N CYS A 309 15.58 12.15 -9.09
CA CYS A 309 15.21 11.39 -7.89
C CYS A 309 13.76 10.85 -7.95
N ALA A 310 12.76 11.73 -8.13
CA ALA A 310 11.36 11.32 -8.21
C ALA A 310 11.08 10.37 -9.39
N GLY A 311 11.67 10.65 -10.56
CA GLY A 311 11.55 9.77 -11.73
C GLY A 311 12.12 8.38 -11.49
N THR A 312 13.28 8.29 -10.83
CA THR A 312 13.93 7.02 -10.48
C THR A 312 13.08 6.20 -9.52
N LEU A 313 12.61 6.81 -8.42
CA LEU A 313 11.72 6.17 -7.46
C LEU A 313 10.46 5.60 -8.13
N ARG A 314 9.86 6.40 -9.03
CA ARG A 314 8.66 6.05 -9.77
C ARG A 314 8.89 4.88 -10.71
N THR A 315 9.92 4.94 -11.56
CA THR A 315 10.21 3.90 -12.55
C THR A 315 10.59 2.59 -11.87
N GLN A 316 11.43 2.62 -10.83
CA GLN A 316 11.80 1.42 -10.08
C GLN A 316 10.60 0.77 -9.39
N SER A 317 9.73 1.58 -8.77
CA SER A 317 8.54 1.05 -8.11
C SER A 317 7.50 0.52 -9.09
N ALA A 318 7.28 1.22 -10.21
CA ALA A 318 6.39 0.75 -11.26
C ALA A 318 6.90 -0.57 -11.88
N TYR A 319 8.21 -0.72 -12.03
CA TYR A 319 8.85 -1.97 -12.46
C TYR A 319 8.61 -3.09 -11.46
N ALA A 320 8.94 -2.87 -10.19
CA ALA A 320 8.74 -3.87 -9.14
C ALA A 320 7.27 -4.31 -9.04
N VAL A 321 6.32 -3.37 -9.08
CA VAL A 321 4.87 -3.69 -9.09
C VAL A 321 4.50 -4.53 -10.31
N SER A 322 4.99 -4.19 -11.51
CA SER A 322 4.72 -5.02 -12.70
C SER A 322 5.29 -6.43 -12.59
N GLU A 323 6.46 -6.62 -11.96
CA GLU A 323 7.01 -7.96 -11.66
C GLU A 323 6.11 -8.72 -10.68
N LEU A 324 5.60 -8.07 -9.63
CA LEU A 324 4.61 -8.68 -8.75
C LEU A 324 3.38 -9.14 -9.56
N GLY A 325 2.93 -8.32 -10.51
CA GLY A 325 1.81 -8.64 -11.39
C GLY A 325 2.06 -9.86 -12.27
N ARG A 326 3.29 -9.99 -12.80
CA ARG A 326 3.75 -11.13 -13.60
C ARG A 326 3.68 -12.44 -12.81
N TRP A 327 4.17 -12.44 -11.57
CA TRP A 327 4.21 -13.65 -10.72
C TRP A 327 2.91 -13.92 -9.97
N ALA A 328 2.09 -12.90 -9.79
CA ALA A 328 0.74 -13.03 -9.27
C ALA A 328 -0.23 -13.69 -10.27
N ARG A 329 0.21 -14.01 -11.50
CA ARG A 329 -0.63 -14.58 -12.55
C ARG A 329 -1.17 -15.94 -12.12
N TYR A 330 -2.35 -16.20 -12.65
CA TYR A 330 -3.02 -17.48 -12.55
C TYR A 330 -2.77 -18.22 -13.87
N ASP A 331 -2.06 -19.33 -13.82
CA ASP A 331 -2.13 -20.32 -14.90
C ASP A 331 -3.34 -21.22 -14.66
N ASP A 332 -3.97 -21.68 -15.74
CA ASP A 332 -5.19 -22.50 -15.71
C ASP A 332 -4.95 -23.91 -15.12
N ILE A 333 -3.69 -24.22 -14.81
CA ILE A 333 -3.23 -25.44 -14.16
C ILE A 333 -3.23 -25.21 -12.66
N ASP A 334 -3.73 -26.17 -11.88
CA ASP A 334 -3.70 -26.13 -10.41
C ASP A 334 -2.27 -25.84 -9.91
N SER A 335 -2.04 -24.59 -9.51
CA SER A 335 -0.74 -24.15 -9.01
C SER A 335 -0.44 -24.75 -7.64
N SER A 336 0.84 -24.85 -7.28
CA SER A 336 1.26 -25.25 -5.94
C SER A 336 0.61 -24.39 -4.84
N PHE A 337 0.29 -23.14 -5.16
CA PHE A 337 -0.44 -22.23 -4.30
C PHE A 337 -1.90 -22.66 -4.07
N SER A 338 -2.62 -23.09 -5.12
CA SER A 338 -4.04 -23.46 -5.00
C SER A 338 -4.29 -24.71 -4.16
N GLN A 339 -3.30 -25.60 -4.13
CA GLN A 339 -3.32 -26.83 -3.35
C GLN A 339 -2.88 -26.65 -1.89
N SER A 340 -2.46 -25.44 -1.49
CA SER A 340 -2.01 -25.17 -0.12
C SER A 340 -3.17 -25.22 0.89
N PRO A 341 -3.09 -26.05 1.94
CA PRO A 341 -4.17 -26.20 2.93
C PRO A 341 -4.38 -24.95 3.80
N GLY A 342 -3.48 -23.96 3.72
CA GLY A 342 -3.51 -22.75 4.55
C GLY A 342 -4.44 -21.65 4.05
N PHE A 343 -5.07 -21.80 2.87
CA PHE A 343 -5.91 -20.76 2.28
C PHE A 343 -7.35 -21.23 2.03
N HIS A 344 -8.30 -20.36 2.35
CA HIS A 344 -9.71 -20.60 2.04
C HIS A 344 -9.93 -20.66 0.52
N HIS A 345 -10.81 -21.54 0.04
CA HIS A 345 -11.09 -21.75 -1.40
C HIS A 345 -11.54 -20.48 -2.17
N ALA A 346 -11.98 -19.45 -1.45
CA ALA A 346 -12.35 -18.16 -2.03
C ALA A 346 -11.14 -17.30 -2.44
N VAL A 347 -9.94 -17.56 -1.88
CA VAL A 347 -8.72 -16.77 -2.09
C VAL A 347 -7.51 -17.61 -2.49
N ASN A 348 -7.60 -18.93 -2.47
CA ASN A 348 -6.49 -19.83 -2.78
C ASN A 348 -6.12 -19.88 -4.27
N LYS A 349 -6.85 -19.20 -5.17
CA LYS A 349 -6.52 -19.27 -6.60
C LYS A 349 -5.23 -18.54 -6.97
N ALA A 350 -4.81 -17.54 -6.21
CA ALA A 350 -3.56 -16.84 -6.45
C ALA A 350 -3.12 -16.08 -5.20
N ALA A 351 -1.80 -15.93 -5.02
CA ALA A 351 -1.19 -15.18 -3.93
C ALA A 351 -1.76 -13.75 -3.81
N LEU A 352 -2.08 -13.11 -4.94
CA LEU A 352 -2.64 -11.76 -4.96
C LEU A 352 -4.06 -11.66 -4.37
N LEU A 353 -4.83 -12.75 -4.41
CA LEU A 353 -6.22 -12.75 -3.95
C LEU A 353 -6.35 -12.83 -2.43
N THR A 354 -5.26 -13.11 -1.71
CA THR A 354 -5.27 -13.20 -0.25
C THR A 354 -5.29 -11.85 0.45
N GLU A 355 -5.11 -10.74 -0.28
CA GLU A 355 -5.12 -9.41 0.31
C GLU A 355 -6.47 -9.08 0.96
N PRO A 356 -6.53 -8.85 2.29
CA PRO A 356 -7.75 -8.43 2.95
C PRO A 356 -8.20 -7.03 2.50
N TRP A 357 -7.28 -6.09 2.30
CA TRP A 357 -7.58 -4.73 1.85
C TRP A 357 -7.24 -4.52 0.38
N THR A 358 -8.05 -5.16 -0.46
CA THR A 358 -7.83 -5.25 -1.92
C THR A 358 -7.56 -3.89 -2.57
N MET A 359 -8.18 -2.83 -2.04
CA MET A 359 -8.03 -1.45 -2.49
C MET A 359 -6.57 -0.99 -2.63
N VAL A 360 -5.71 -1.38 -1.70
CA VAL A 360 -4.32 -0.92 -1.70
C VAL A 360 -3.56 -1.50 -2.89
N LEU A 361 -3.77 -2.78 -3.21
CA LEU A 361 -3.20 -3.39 -4.40
C LEU A 361 -3.82 -2.84 -5.68
N VAL A 362 -5.13 -2.57 -5.71
CA VAL A 362 -5.78 -1.93 -6.87
C VAL A 362 -5.12 -0.59 -7.19
N ARG A 363 -4.86 0.24 -6.18
CA ARG A 363 -4.14 1.50 -6.37
C ARG A 363 -2.68 1.27 -6.78
N SER A 364 -1.99 0.30 -6.19
CA SER A 364 -0.60 -0.04 -6.52
C SER A 364 -0.45 -0.38 -8.01
N PHE A 365 -1.23 -1.34 -8.52
CA PHE A 365 -1.23 -1.71 -9.94
C PHE A 365 -1.81 -0.62 -10.82
N GLY A 366 -2.80 0.14 -10.36
CA GLY A 366 -3.35 1.28 -11.09
C GLY A 366 -2.31 2.37 -11.33
N TYR A 367 -1.56 2.77 -10.30
CA TYR A 367 -0.52 3.79 -10.39
C TYR A 367 0.65 3.30 -11.25
N ALA A 368 1.15 2.08 -11.03
CA ALA A 368 2.20 1.50 -11.85
C ALA A 368 1.76 1.35 -13.32
N GLY A 369 0.52 0.90 -13.55
CA GLY A 369 -0.08 0.82 -14.89
C GLY A 369 -0.18 2.18 -15.57
N ALA A 370 -0.52 3.25 -14.84
CA ALA A 370 -0.52 4.61 -15.38
C ALA A 370 0.87 5.07 -15.83
N VAL A 371 1.92 4.74 -15.06
CA VAL A 371 3.32 5.01 -15.43
C VAL A 371 3.67 4.30 -16.74
N TRP A 372 3.38 3.00 -16.84
CA TRP A 372 3.67 2.24 -18.05
C TRP A 372 2.82 2.67 -19.26
N ALA A 373 1.55 3.04 -19.07
CA ALA A 373 0.71 3.58 -20.13
C ALA A 373 1.23 4.90 -20.71
N ARG A 374 1.76 5.80 -19.84
CA ARG A 374 2.44 7.02 -20.30
C ARG A 374 3.70 6.68 -21.10
N GLN A 375 4.48 5.72 -20.62
CA GLN A 375 5.71 5.28 -21.29
C GLN A 375 5.42 4.67 -22.67
N VAL A 376 4.43 3.79 -22.79
CA VAL A 376 3.97 3.22 -24.07
C VAL A 376 3.55 4.32 -25.04
N THR A 377 2.82 5.32 -24.56
CA THR A 377 2.40 6.48 -25.39
C THR A 377 3.59 7.31 -25.85
N SER A 378 4.60 7.48 -24.99
CA SER A 378 5.83 8.21 -25.31
C SER A 378 6.66 7.47 -26.36
N GLU A 379 6.84 6.16 -26.20
CA GLU A 379 7.56 5.30 -27.14
C GLU A 379 6.89 5.26 -28.51
N ALA A 380 5.56 5.19 -28.55
CA ALA A 380 4.79 5.23 -29.81
C ALA A 380 5.00 6.55 -30.59
N ARG A 381 5.30 7.66 -29.91
CA ARG A 381 5.64 8.94 -30.56
C ARG A 381 7.10 8.99 -31.02
N SER A 382 7.97 8.20 -30.40
CA SER A 382 9.42 8.21 -30.60
C SER A 382 9.89 7.11 -31.55
N VAL A 383 9.19 6.92 -32.68
CA VAL A 383 9.34 5.86 -33.73
C VAL A 383 10.78 5.58 -34.23
N PHE A 384 11.77 6.38 -33.83
CA PHE A 384 13.14 6.37 -34.34
C PHE A 384 14.19 5.66 -33.46
N CYS A 385 13.87 5.20 -32.25
CA CYS A 385 14.85 4.54 -31.37
C CYS A 385 14.45 3.08 -31.12
N GLY A 386 15.17 2.13 -31.72
CA GLY A 386 14.89 0.68 -31.68
C GLY A 386 15.08 -0.01 -30.32
N THR A 387 14.96 0.71 -29.20
CA THR A 387 14.97 0.13 -27.85
C THR A 387 13.55 0.11 -27.31
N THR A 388 12.87 -1.03 -27.45
CA THR A 388 11.61 -1.28 -26.73
C THR A 388 11.96 -1.51 -25.26
N THR A 389 11.47 -0.66 -24.35
CA THR A 389 11.78 -0.78 -22.91
C THR A 389 10.97 -1.90 -22.22
N GLY A 390 10.24 -2.70 -23.00
CA GLY A 390 9.26 -3.66 -22.48
C GLY A 390 8.02 -3.00 -21.87
N ALA A 391 7.81 -1.68 -22.03
CA ALA A 391 6.71 -0.94 -21.39
C ALA A 391 5.31 -1.52 -21.66
N SER A 392 5.07 -2.05 -22.87
CA SER A 392 3.80 -2.69 -23.23
C SER A 392 3.57 -3.98 -22.43
N GLU A 393 4.59 -4.83 -22.31
CA GLU A 393 4.54 -6.06 -21.53
C GLU A 393 4.34 -5.75 -20.03
N ARG A 394 5.05 -4.73 -19.53
CA ARG A 394 4.94 -4.23 -18.15
C ARG A 394 3.53 -3.72 -17.84
N LEU A 395 2.94 -2.96 -18.76
CA LEU A 395 1.56 -2.51 -18.67
C LEU A 395 0.60 -3.72 -18.64
N GLN A 396 0.83 -4.72 -19.49
CA GLN A 396 0.01 -5.92 -19.54
C GLN A 396 0.03 -6.69 -18.21
N TYR A 397 1.19 -6.81 -17.55
CA TYR A 397 1.28 -7.44 -16.22
C TYR A 397 0.44 -6.72 -15.17
N CYS A 398 0.41 -5.37 -15.18
CA CYS A 398 -0.46 -4.60 -14.30
C CYS A 398 -1.95 -4.82 -14.62
N ILE A 399 -2.31 -4.85 -15.91
CA ILE A 399 -3.67 -5.11 -16.38
C ILE A 399 -4.16 -6.49 -15.94
N ASP A 400 -3.32 -7.52 -16.09
CA ASP A 400 -3.66 -8.89 -15.74
C ASP A 400 -3.86 -9.04 -14.22
N ALA A 401 -2.98 -8.44 -13.42
CA ALA A 401 -3.12 -8.40 -11.98
C ALA A 401 -4.42 -7.70 -11.53
N LEU A 402 -4.75 -6.55 -12.14
CA LEU A 402 -6.02 -5.85 -11.88
C LEU A 402 -7.23 -6.67 -12.31
N SER A 403 -7.14 -7.40 -13.43
CA SER A 403 -8.20 -8.27 -13.93
C SER A 403 -8.44 -9.44 -12.97
N LEU A 404 -7.36 -10.00 -12.40
CA LEU A 404 -7.42 -11.05 -11.39
C LEU A 404 -8.08 -10.55 -10.10
N LEU A 405 -7.66 -9.39 -9.59
CA LEU A 405 -8.32 -8.71 -8.47
C LEU A 405 -9.79 -8.35 -8.78
N GLY A 406 -10.07 -8.11 -10.07
CA GLY A 406 -11.40 -7.86 -10.63
C GLY A 406 -12.44 -8.95 -10.32
N LYS A 407 -12.00 -10.18 -10.01
CA LYS A 407 -12.89 -11.26 -9.56
C LYS A 407 -13.59 -10.95 -8.22
N LYS A 408 -13.03 -10.07 -7.38
CA LYS A 408 -13.62 -9.63 -6.10
C LYS A 408 -13.86 -8.12 -5.98
N SER A 409 -13.30 -7.33 -6.91
CA SER A 409 -13.33 -5.86 -6.87
C SER A 409 -13.79 -5.27 -8.20
N GLY A 410 -14.97 -4.63 -8.21
CA GLY A 410 -15.43 -3.88 -9.38
C GLY A 410 -14.48 -2.74 -9.77
N MET A 411 -13.83 -2.12 -8.79
CA MET A 411 -12.83 -1.07 -9.01
C MET A 411 -11.60 -1.59 -9.76
N ALA A 412 -11.10 -2.76 -9.37
CA ALA A 412 -9.98 -3.40 -10.07
C ALA A 412 -10.33 -3.71 -11.52
N MET A 413 -11.54 -4.23 -11.77
CA MET A 413 -12.03 -4.51 -13.12
C MET A 413 -12.16 -3.23 -13.96
N GLY A 414 -12.71 -2.16 -13.39
CA GLY A 414 -12.80 -0.86 -14.06
C GLY A 414 -11.42 -0.30 -14.39
N ALA A 415 -10.49 -0.31 -13.44
CA ALA A 415 -9.12 0.15 -13.65
C ALA A 415 -8.40 -0.66 -14.75
N ALA A 416 -8.57 -1.99 -14.78
CA ALA A 416 -8.02 -2.84 -15.84
C ALA A 416 -8.56 -2.46 -17.23
N GLN A 417 -9.87 -2.24 -17.36
CA GLN A 417 -10.50 -1.85 -18.62
C GLN A 417 -9.98 -0.50 -19.13
N VAL A 418 -9.86 0.47 -18.24
CA VAL A 418 -9.34 1.81 -18.58
C VAL A 418 -7.88 1.74 -19.03
N LEU A 419 -7.03 0.98 -18.34
CA LEU A 419 -5.63 0.80 -18.73
C LEU A 419 -5.49 0.04 -20.06
N ARG A 420 -6.35 -0.95 -20.33
CA ARG A 420 -6.40 -1.61 -21.64
C ARG A 420 -6.70 -0.62 -22.75
N GLN A 421 -7.68 0.26 -22.57
CA GLN A 421 -8.01 1.30 -23.54
C GLN A 421 -6.88 2.32 -23.74
N ALA A 422 -6.17 2.66 -22.64
CA ALA A 422 -5.00 3.53 -22.70
C ALA A 422 -3.85 2.88 -23.50
N GLY A 423 -3.63 1.57 -23.34
CA GLY A 423 -2.61 0.79 -24.05
C GLY A 423 -2.99 0.41 -25.48
N SER A 424 -4.27 0.23 -25.79
CA SER A 424 -4.77 -0.21 -27.11
C SER A 424 -4.75 0.87 -28.19
N ARG A 425 -4.22 2.07 -27.92
CA ARG A 425 -3.90 3.06 -28.97
C ARG A 425 -2.71 2.64 -29.85
N TRP A 426 -2.26 1.38 -29.75
CA TRP A 426 -1.33 0.70 -30.64
C TRP A 426 -2.08 -0.21 -31.64
N PRO A 427 -1.74 -0.23 -32.94
CA PRO A 427 -2.39 -1.13 -33.89
C PRO A 427 -1.93 -2.57 -33.68
N ALA A 428 -2.86 -3.47 -33.39
CA ALA A 428 -2.65 -4.92 -33.39
C ALA A 428 -2.45 -5.53 -34.80
N THR A 429 -1.91 -4.78 -35.77
CA THR A 429 -1.83 -5.19 -37.19
C THR A 429 -0.42 -5.16 -37.76
N LEU A 430 0.60 -5.46 -36.97
CA LEU A 430 1.96 -5.65 -37.49
C LEU A 430 2.51 -7.08 -37.35
N ASP A 431 1.69 -8.03 -36.87
CA ASP A 431 2.14 -9.41 -36.65
C ASP A 431 1.50 -10.46 -37.58
N THR A 432 0.86 -10.05 -38.68
CA THR A 432 0.24 -10.99 -39.66
C THR A 432 0.44 -10.63 -41.14
N SER A 433 1.31 -9.68 -41.50
CA SER A 433 1.48 -9.26 -42.91
C SER A 433 2.86 -9.53 -43.52
N LEU A 434 3.74 -10.31 -42.87
CA LEU A 434 5.04 -10.71 -43.43
C LEU A 434 5.19 -12.22 -43.67
N GLU A 435 4.09 -12.98 -43.66
CA GLU A 435 4.01 -14.29 -44.30
C GLU A 435 3.05 -14.20 -45.50
N GLY A 436 3.60 -14.01 -46.70
CA GLY A 436 2.81 -14.10 -47.92
C GLY A 436 3.05 -12.98 -48.92
N ARG A 437 4.28 -12.85 -49.43
CA ARG A 437 4.58 -12.38 -50.79
C ARG A 437 6.06 -12.59 -51.09
N MET A 438 6.43 -13.82 -51.43
CA MET A 438 7.54 -14.02 -52.36
C MET A 438 6.96 -13.83 -53.77
N PRO A 439 7.42 -12.86 -54.57
CA PRO A 439 7.10 -12.83 -55.99
C PRO A 439 7.88 -13.94 -56.71
N ASP A 440 7.12 -14.72 -57.46
CA ASP A 440 7.59 -15.77 -58.38
C ASP A 440 8.50 -15.14 -59.45
N LEU A 441 9.77 -15.52 -59.46
CA LEU A 441 10.79 -15.09 -60.44
C LEU A 441 10.97 -16.13 -61.57
N SER A 442 9.88 -16.81 -61.95
CA SER A 442 9.86 -17.81 -63.01
C SER A 442 9.20 -17.26 -64.28
N GLY A 443 9.76 -16.21 -64.90
CA GLY A 443 9.09 -15.60 -66.05
C GLY A 443 9.82 -14.48 -66.78
N MET A 444 11.14 -14.56 -66.96
CA MET A 444 11.86 -13.80 -68.00
C MET A 444 13.02 -14.63 -68.55
N LEU A 445 12.69 -15.60 -69.39
CA LEU A 445 13.49 -16.02 -70.54
C LEU A 445 12.50 -16.52 -71.60
N THR A 446 12.65 -15.95 -72.80
CA THR A 446 11.90 -16.09 -74.07
C THR A 446 10.63 -15.28 -74.23
#